data_AF-A0A812R0L3-F1
#
_entry.id   AF-A0A812R0L3-F1
#
_cell.length_a   1.000
_cell.length_b   1.000
_cell.length_c   1.000
_cell.angle_alpha   90.00
_cell.angle_beta   90.00
_cell.angle_gamma   90.00
#
_symmetry.space_group_name_H-M   'P 1'
#
loop_
_entity.id
_entity.type
_entity.pdbx_description
1 polymer ?
#
loop_
_entity_poly.entity_id
_entity_poly.type
_entity_poly.pdbx_seq_one_letter_code
_entity_poly.pdbx_strand_id
1 'polypeptide(L)'
;MGPMRQGRGEPSPATDRTDAPLIEGKDAKDAEDGRVGEAAAAKVNSGSGAAGSGSSSLLTKALEVARAARCLPAPPGGWLGPFGFFRLVTYVFLAGAVFAVLLTVTASVGLGIPLVGGGPDGFAAFASLLLCFACLVCAGAAYAHEGLEQEVTAMQKQNQLFQDKNQLLAAQLDELSGVRQKLEDVRQRLGEDLEHFEATLVELHAVSSVEVLQLMLEAFLNADDSRDGRLADEELDRFFEVCKAPLQQAAPDFDVEQLVEEVQDVGLGLCNLRFLTNAAVAGCDRIPGRSTAMLALVMFSTHPEKYEHELAISLKSVLGSSDDVVAAWIQDKKAKADPQEHGRIPGHELMDLSRMVMSAPLEAKDSTGEQKEEV
;
A
#
# COMPACT_ATOMS: atom_id res chain seq x y z
N MET A 1 20.45 33.12 -25.70
CA MET A 1 20.82 33.02 -24.27
C MET A 1 19.68 32.30 -23.57
N GLY A 2 19.80 30.98 -23.39
CA GLY A 2 18.78 30.16 -22.74
C GLY A 2 19.18 29.87 -21.29
N PRO A 3 18.25 29.83 -20.33
CA PRO A 3 18.58 29.49 -18.96
C PRO A 3 18.80 27.98 -18.82
N MET A 4 19.93 27.63 -18.21
CA MET A 4 20.29 26.27 -17.81
C MET A 4 19.37 25.78 -16.69
N ARG A 5 18.79 24.58 -16.84
CA ARG A 5 18.20 23.80 -15.73
C ARG A 5 19.32 23.17 -14.89
N GLN A 6 19.59 23.74 -13.71
CA GLN A 6 20.14 23.02 -12.54
C GLN A 6 18.94 22.44 -11.77
N GLY A 7 18.94 21.32 -11.07
CA GLY A 7 19.87 20.23 -10.79
C GLY A 7 19.06 19.24 -9.93
N ARG A 8 19.21 17.92 -10.17
CA ARG A 8 18.50 16.88 -9.40
C ARG A 8 18.99 16.88 -7.95
N GLY A 9 18.07 17.08 -7.00
CA GLY A 9 18.32 16.90 -5.57
C GLY A 9 18.38 15.41 -5.22
N GLU A 10 19.38 15.04 -4.42
CA GLU A 10 19.54 13.71 -3.82
C GLU A 10 18.47 13.47 -2.74
N PRO A 11 17.99 12.24 -2.54
CA PRO A 11 17.04 11.92 -1.48
C PRO A 11 17.72 11.92 -0.10
N SER A 12 17.09 12.60 0.86
CA SER A 12 17.47 12.56 2.27
C SER A 12 17.07 11.22 2.93
N PRO A 13 17.82 10.75 3.93
CA PRO A 13 17.59 9.44 4.56
C PRO A 13 16.36 9.48 5.49
N ALA A 14 15.58 8.39 5.46
CA ALA A 14 14.44 8.15 6.33
C ALA A 14 14.86 8.23 7.81
N THR A 15 14.30 9.19 8.53
CA THR A 15 14.38 9.25 9.99
C THR A 15 13.20 8.48 10.58
N ASP A 16 13.53 7.32 11.14
CA ASP A 16 12.68 6.47 11.96
C ASP A 16 12.38 7.15 13.31
N ARG A 17 11.10 7.49 13.55
CA ARG A 17 10.57 7.92 14.85
C ARG A 17 9.10 7.54 14.96
N THR A 18 8.84 6.38 15.54
CA THR A 18 7.54 6.02 16.11
C THR A 18 7.64 6.04 17.63
N ASP A 19 7.21 7.16 18.23
CA ASP A 19 6.85 7.25 19.64
C ASP A 19 5.48 7.92 19.73
N ALA A 20 4.42 7.14 19.92
CA ALA A 20 3.12 7.62 20.40
C ALA A 20 2.35 6.47 21.09
N PRO A 21 1.49 6.77 22.07
CA PRO A 21 1.24 5.90 23.21
C PRO A 21 0.10 4.90 23.01
N LEU A 22 0.22 3.74 23.65
CA LEU A 22 -0.83 2.74 23.80
C LEU A 22 -1.97 3.28 24.67
N ILE A 23 -3.18 3.30 24.11
CA ILE A 23 -4.43 3.55 24.83
C ILE A 23 -4.85 2.23 25.51
N GLU A 24 -4.90 2.22 26.84
CA GLU A 24 -5.44 1.11 27.63
C GLU A 24 -6.97 1.03 27.45
N GLY A 25 -7.43 0.01 26.71
CA GLY A 25 -8.83 -0.37 26.64
C GLY A 25 -9.23 -1.22 27.85
N LYS A 26 -10.12 -0.66 28.67
CA LYS A 26 -10.63 -1.28 29.90
C LYS A 26 -11.99 -1.92 29.64
N ASP A 27 -12.13 -3.17 30.12
CA ASP A 27 -13.34 -3.90 30.48
C ASP A 27 -14.42 -4.17 29.40
N ALA A 28 -14.44 -5.41 28.91
CA ALA A 28 -15.68 -6.12 28.62
C ALA A 28 -15.55 -7.57 29.11
N LYS A 29 -16.22 -7.82 30.23
CA LYS A 29 -16.33 -9.11 30.92
C LYS A 29 -17.64 -9.77 30.49
N ASP A 30 -17.61 -11.10 30.51
CA ASP A 30 -18.74 -12.04 30.59
C ASP A 30 -19.49 -12.39 29.29
N ALA A 31 -19.15 -13.54 28.72
CA ALA A 31 -20.11 -14.63 28.47
C ALA A 31 -19.39 -15.95 28.11
N GLU A 32 -19.50 -16.90 29.05
CA GLU A 32 -19.57 -18.38 28.92
C GLU A 32 -20.02 -18.92 27.54
N ASP A 33 -19.76 -20.16 27.11
CA ASP A 33 -19.07 -21.37 27.56
C ASP A 33 -19.30 -22.40 26.43
N GLY A 34 -18.39 -23.35 26.20
CA GLY A 34 -18.70 -24.52 25.36
C GLY A 34 -17.63 -25.08 24.41
N ARG A 35 -16.92 -26.10 24.92
CA ARG A 35 -16.36 -27.29 24.23
C ARG A 35 -15.23 -27.09 23.20
N VAL A 36 -13.98 -27.41 23.58
CA VAL A 36 -13.33 -28.75 23.55
C VAL A 36 -13.03 -29.22 22.11
N GLY A 37 -11.77 -29.01 21.70
CA GLY A 37 -11.18 -29.51 20.47
C GLY A 37 -9.66 -29.29 20.51
N GLU A 38 -8.96 -30.34 20.90
CA GLU A 38 -7.53 -30.46 21.20
C GLU A 38 -6.64 -30.33 19.95
N ALA A 39 -5.69 -29.38 19.95
CA ALA A 39 -4.52 -29.39 19.07
C ALA A 39 -3.32 -28.76 19.79
N ALA A 40 -2.24 -29.52 19.85
CA ALA A 40 -1.07 -29.32 20.69
C ALA A 40 -0.28 -28.04 20.35
N ALA A 41 -0.26 -27.09 21.29
CA ALA A 41 0.74 -26.03 21.33
C ALA A 41 2.01 -26.52 22.04
N ALA A 42 3.12 -26.55 21.31
CA ALA A 42 4.45 -26.74 21.85
C ALA A 42 4.79 -25.59 22.81
N LYS A 43 4.63 -25.84 24.10
CA LYS A 43 5.00 -24.93 25.18
C LYS A 43 6.51 -25.00 25.36
N VAL A 44 7.24 -24.08 24.72
CA VAL A 44 8.67 -23.85 24.99
C VAL A 44 8.78 -23.29 26.40
N ASN A 45 9.13 -24.19 27.32
CA ASN A 45 9.41 -23.92 28.71
C ASN A 45 10.76 -23.19 28.81
N SER A 46 10.76 -21.86 28.88
CA SER A 46 11.95 -21.07 29.18
C SER A 46 12.26 -21.18 30.67
N GLY A 47 12.90 -22.30 31.03
CA GLY A 47 13.48 -22.52 32.34
C GLY A 47 14.55 -21.47 32.63
N SER A 48 14.23 -20.56 33.55
CA SER A 48 15.17 -19.72 34.28
C SER A 48 16.13 -20.62 35.08
N GLY A 49 17.24 -20.99 34.47
CA GLY A 49 18.37 -21.65 35.10
C GLY A 49 19.50 -20.66 35.37
N ALA A 50 19.59 -20.18 36.61
CA ALA A 50 20.73 -19.44 37.11
C ALA A 50 21.94 -20.38 37.24
N ALA A 51 22.93 -20.27 36.35
CA ALA A 51 24.31 -20.71 36.56
C ALA A 51 25.23 -20.15 35.46
N GLY A 52 26.24 -19.35 35.85
CA GLY A 52 27.36 -19.00 34.96
C GLY A 52 27.78 -17.53 34.94
N SER A 53 28.20 -16.97 36.08
CA SER A 53 28.69 -15.58 36.25
C SER A 53 30.07 -15.29 35.59
N GLY A 54 30.42 -15.95 34.48
CA GLY A 54 31.74 -15.81 33.82
C GLY A 54 31.70 -15.29 32.38
N SER A 55 30.56 -15.36 31.69
CA SER A 55 30.46 -15.09 30.24
C SER A 55 30.05 -13.66 29.90
N SER A 56 29.38 -12.94 30.80
CA SER A 56 28.88 -11.58 30.53
C SER A 56 30.00 -10.56 30.36
N SER A 57 31.12 -10.71 31.09
CA SER A 57 32.26 -9.78 31.02
C SER A 57 33.07 -9.93 29.72
N LEU A 58 33.17 -11.16 29.19
CA LEU A 58 33.81 -11.43 27.90
C LEU A 58 32.97 -10.91 26.74
N LEU A 59 31.65 -11.07 26.80
CA LEU A 59 30.73 -10.53 25.79
C LEU A 59 30.77 -8.99 25.76
N THR A 60 30.78 -8.32 26.91
CA THR A 60 30.88 -6.85 26.94
C THR A 60 32.21 -6.34 26.39
N LYS A 61 33.33 -7.02 26.66
CA LYS A 61 34.65 -6.64 26.12
C LYS A 61 34.79 -6.93 24.63
N ALA A 62 34.21 -8.03 24.16
CA ALA A 62 34.13 -8.33 22.74
C ALA A 62 33.30 -7.28 21.98
N LEU A 63 32.22 -6.77 22.58
CA LEU A 63 31.41 -5.68 22.06
C LEU A 63 32.18 -4.35 22.01
N GLU A 64 33.07 -4.07 22.97
CA GLU A 64 33.95 -2.90 22.94
C GLU A 64 35.00 -2.97 21.81
N VAL A 65 35.56 -4.16 21.55
CA VAL A 65 36.48 -4.38 20.42
C VAL A 65 35.75 -4.24 19.07
N ALA A 66 34.54 -4.78 18.95
CA ALA A 66 33.69 -4.57 17.76
C ALA A 66 33.31 -3.08 17.59
N ARG A 67 33.04 -2.37 18.69
CA ARG A 67 32.84 -0.91 18.70
C ARG A 67 34.09 -0.09 18.47
N ALA A 68 35.30 -0.65 18.57
CA ALA A 68 36.55 0.01 18.21
C ALA A 68 36.83 -0.14 16.70
N ALA A 69 36.30 -1.19 16.07
CA ALA A 69 36.27 -1.38 14.62
C ALA A 69 35.22 -0.50 13.91
N ARG A 70 35.02 0.76 14.35
CA ARG A 70 33.98 1.72 13.86
C ARG A 70 34.05 2.06 12.36
N CYS A 71 35.06 1.60 11.65
CA CYS A 71 35.14 1.80 10.20
C CYS A 71 34.32 0.77 9.41
N LEU A 72 33.78 -0.26 10.07
CA LEU A 72 32.91 -1.23 9.43
C LEU A 72 31.44 -0.79 9.62
N PRO A 73 30.67 -0.62 8.53
CA PRO A 73 29.26 -0.30 8.63
C PRO A 73 28.53 -1.35 9.47
N ALA A 74 27.50 -0.93 10.20
CA ALA A 74 26.67 -1.86 10.95
C ALA A 74 26.10 -2.89 9.96
N PRO A 75 26.35 -4.19 10.18
CA PRO A 75 25.92 -5.17 9.22
C PRO A 75 24.39 -5.33 9.32
N PRO A 76 23.72 -5.77 8.22
CA PRO A 76 22.28 -6.02 8.25
C PRO A 76 21.92 -6.96 9.42
N GLY A 77 20.78 -6.74 10.07
CA GLY A 77 20.35 -7.48 11.25
C GLY A 77 21.02 -7.11 12.58
N GLY A 78 22.02 -6.21 12.58
CA GLY A 78 22.68 -5.73 13.79
C GLY A 78 23.60 -6.75 14.47
N TRP A 79 24.23 -6.34 15.58
CA TRP A 79 25.25 -7.13 16.29
C TRP A 79 24.69 -8.01 17.42
N LEU A 80 23.46 -7.74 17.86
CA LEU A 80 22.87 -8.32 19.08
C LEU A 80 22.04 -9.59 18.83
N GLY A 81 21.95 -10.05 17.57
CA GLY A 81 21.32 -11.31 17.21
C GLY A 81 22.27 -12.52 17.25
N PRO A 82 21.74 -13.75 17.15
CA PRO A 82 22.56 -14.97 17.06
C PRO A 82 23.55 -14.94 15.89
N PHE A 83 23.21 -14.30 14.79
CA PHE A 83 24.11 -14.10 13.63
C PHE A 83 25.20 -13.07 13.88
N GLY A 84 24.91 -12.03 14.66
CA GLY A 84 25.91 -11.07 15.15
C GLY A 84 26.98 -11.76 16.00
N PHE A 85 26.58 -12.73 16.83
CA PHE A 85 27.50 -13.57 17.59
C PHE A 85 28.41 -14.40 16.67
N PHE A 86 27.87 -15.07 15.64
CA PHE A 86 28.70 -15.83 14.68
C PHE A 86 29.70 -14.94 13.94
N ARG A 87 29.31 -13.74 13.50
CA ARG A 87 30.21 -12.76 12.90
C ARG A 87 31.33 -12.37 13.86
N LEU A 88 31.00 -12.11 15.13
CA LEU A 88 31.98 -11.78 16.15
C LEU A 88 32.97 -12.93 16.36
N VAL A 89 32.47 -14.17 16.45
CA VAL A 89 33.32 -15.37 16.54
C VAL A 89 34.24 -15.47 15.33
N THR A 90 33.73 -15.27 14.11
CA THR A 90 34.55 -15.24 12.88
C THR A 90 35.64 -14.18 12.94
N TYR A 91 35.34 -12.96 13.41
CA TYR A 91 36.36 -11.91 13.56
C TYR A 91 37.43 -12.26 14.59
N VAL A 92 37.05 -12.89 15.71
CA VAL A 92 38.01 -13.35 16.73
C VAL A 92 38.93 -14.42 16.15
N PHE A 93 38.40 -15.39 15.42
CA PHE A 93 39.23 -16.41 14.79
C PHE A 93 40.10 -15.84 13.66
N LEU A 94 39.59 -14.89 12.87
CA LEU A 94 40.38 -14.18 11.86
C LEU A 94 41.53 -13.39 12.48
N ALA A 95 41.28 -12.69 13.60
CA ALA A 95 42.31 -11.99 14.34
C ALA A 95 43.36 -12.96 14.90
N GLY A 96 42.93 -14.11 15.42
CA GLY A 96 43.82 -15.18 15.86
C GLY A 96 44.67 -15.75 14.72
N ALA A 97 44.09 -15.95 13.54
CA ALA A 97 44.78 -16.37 12.33
C ALA A 97 45.83 -15.34 11.87
N VAL A 98 45.47 -14.06 11.78
CA VAL A 98 46.41 -12.98 11.42
C VAL A 98 47.55 -12.89 12.44
N PHE A 99 47.25 -13.00 13.72
CA PHE A 99 48.26 -13.04 14.78
C PHE A 99 49.21 -14.24 14.64
N ALA A 100 48.68 -15.44 14.36
CA ALA A 100 49.49 -16.63 14.11
C ALA A 100 50.40 -16.47 12.87
N VAL A 101 49.88 -15.88 11.79
CA VAL A 101 50.67 -15.57 10.58
C VAL A 101 51.77 -14.57 10.91
N LEU A 102 51.46 -13.49 11.64
CA LEU A 102 52.45 -12.49 12.07
C LEU A 102 53.55 -13.13 12.92
N LEU A 103 53.19 -13.97 13.90
CA LEU A 103 54.16 -14.70 14.71
C LEU A 103 55.06 -15.59 13.84
N THR A 104 54.48 -16.30 12.88
CA THR A 104 55.22 -17.16 11.94
C THR A 104 56.19 -16.36 11.08
N VAL A 105 55.78 -15.20 10.58
CA VAL A 105 56.65 -14.29 9.80
C VAL A 105 57.75 -13.70 10.66
N THR A 106 57.45 -13.25 11.89
CA THR A 106 58.48 -12.72 12.79
C THR A 106 59.51 -13.78 13.18
N ALA A 107 59.08 -15.04 13.35
CA ALA A 107 59.97 -16.17 13.58
C ALA A 107 60.86 -16.47 12.37
N SER A 108 60.34 -16.35 11.13
CA SER A 108 61.11 -16.65 9.92
C SER A 108 62.13 -15.55 9.55
N VAL A 109 61.89 -14.30 9.94
CA VAL A 109 62.80 -13.16 9.68
C VAL A 109 63.95 -13.07 10.71
N GLY A 110 63.96 -13.94 11.73
CA GLY A 110 65.06 -13.99 12.70
C GLY A 110 65.07 -12.85 13.73
N LEU A 111 63.95 -12.14 13.90
CA LEU A 111 63.72 -11.22 15.00
C LEU A 111 63.50 -12.04 16.28
N GLY A 112 64.61 -12.44 16.90
CA GLY A 112 64.70 -13.42 17.99
C GLY A 112 63.91 -13.08 19.24
N ILE A 113 62.61 -13.36 19.22
CA ILE A 113 61.79 -13.53 20.42
C ILE A 113 61.83 -15.03 20.75
N PRO A 114 62.61 -15.47 21.76
CA PRO A 114 62.76 -16.88 22.11
C PRO A 114 61.54 -17.37 22.92
N LEU A 115 60.33 -17.27 22.35
CA LEU A 115 59.12 -17.51 23.14
C LEU A 115 58.83 -19.00 23.38
N VAL A 116 59.23 -19.93 22.51
CA VAL A 116 59.18 -21.38 22.78
C VAL A 116 60.26 -22.06 21.95
N GLY A 117 61.21 -22.71 22.61
CA GLY A 117 62.33 -23.39 21.97
C GLY A 117 61.90 -24.69 21.27
N GLY A 118 62.18 -24.81 19.98
CA GLY A 118 62.15 -26.10 19.27
C GLY A 118 61.79 -25.98 17.80
N GLY A 119 62.77 -25.66 16.94
CA GLY A 119 62.70 -25.87 15.48
C GLY A 119 61.54 -25.19 14.71
N PRO A 120 61.58 -25.18 13.38
CA PRO A 120 60.44 -24.78 12.57
C PRO A 120 59.35 -25.86 12.64
N ASP A 121 58.40 -25.73 13.57
CA ASP A 121 57.24 -26.62 13.68
C ASP A 121 56.26 -26.39 12.52
N GLY A 122 56.50 -27.07 11.40
CA GLY A 122 55.61 -27.04 10.21
C GLY A 122 54.15 -27.41 10.53
N PHE A 123 53.91 -28.14 11.61
CA PHE A 123 52.57 -28.45 12.11
C PHE A 123 51.79 -27.21 12.55
N ALA A 124 52.44 -26.24 13.22
CA ALA A 124 51.78 -25.01 13.66
C ALA A 124 51.36 -24.14 12.47
N ALA A 125 52.22 -24.04 11.45
CA ALA A 125 51.89 -23.34 10.20
C ALA A 125 50.70 -24.01 9.49
N PHE A 126 50.69 -25.34 9.39
CA PHE A 126 49.58 -26.09 8.81
C PHE A 126 48.27 -25.91 9.61
N ALA A 127 48.33 -26.00 10.94
CA ALA A 127 47.17 -25.78 11.81
C ALA A 127 46.61 -24.35 11.67
N SER A 128 47.48 -23.34 11.53
CA SER A 128 47.05 -21.96 11.31
C SER A 128 46.32 -21.78 9.96
N LEU A 129 46.78 -22.46 8.91
CA LEU A 129 46.15 -22.42 7.58
C LEU A 129 44.78 -23.11 7.59
N LEU A 130 44.68 -24.27 8.25
CA LEU A 130 43.40 -24.94 8.48
C LEU A 130 42.43 -24.07 9.28
N LEU A 131 42.92 -23.36 10.30
CA LEU A 131 42.12 -22.43 11.07
C LEU A 131 41.60 -21.30 10.18
N CYS A 132 42.43 -20.68 9.33
CA CYS A 132 42.00 -19.68 8.35
C CYS A 132 40.88 -20.20 7.44
N PHE A 133 41.03 -21.42 6.92
CA PHE A 133 40.02 -22.01 6.03
C PHE A 133 38.70 -22.26 6.78
N ALA A 134 38.76 -22.79 7.99
CA ALA A 134 37.58 -22.98 8.84
C ALA A 134 36.86 -21.64 9.12
N CYS A 135 37.62 -20.55 9.35
CA CYS A 135 37.04 -19.22 9.53
C CYS A 135 36.23 -18.77 8.31
N LEU A 136 36.79 -18.94 7.11
CA LEU A 136 36.14 -18.54 5.86
C LEU A 136 34.86 -19.34 5.61
N VAL A 137 34.88 -20.65 5.87
CA VAL A 137 33.69 -21.50 5.75
C VAL A 137 32.61 -21.09 6.75
N CYS A 138 32.97 -20.83 8.01
CA CYS A 138 32.01 -20.35 9.01
C CYS A 138 31.44 -18.96 8.65
N ALA A 139 32.26 -18.06 8.11
CA ALA A 139 31.81 -16.75 7.64
C ALA A 139 30.79 -16.87 6.50
N GLY A 140 31.11 -17.71 5.51
CA GLY A 140 30.23 -17.97 4.37
C GLY A 140 28.91 -18.61 4.80
N ALA A 141 28.95 -19.58 5.72
CA ALA A 141 27.76 -20.20 6.27
C ALA A 141 26.87 -19.19 7.02
N ALA A 142 27.46 -18.32 7.84
CA ALA A 142 26.72 -17.27 8.55
C ALA A 142 26.04 -16.29 7.58
N TYR A 143 26.74 -15.87 6.52
CA TYR A 143 26.19 -14.97 5.51
C TYR A 143 25.05 -15.62 4.72
N ALA A 144 25.19 -16.89 4.33
CA ALA A 144 24.14 -17.62 3.63
C ALA A 144 22.87 -17.78 4.47
N HIS A 145 23.02 -18.03 5.78
CA HIS A 145 21.88 -18.17 6.68
C HIS A 145 21.10 -16.88 6.90
N GLU A 146 21.78 -15.74 6.97
CA GLU A 146 21.12 -14.44 7.10
C GLU A 146 20.34 -14.05 5.84
N GLY A 147 20.91 -14.32 4.65
CA GLY A 147 20.18 -14.15 3.39
C GLY A 147 18.90 -14.99 3.36
N LEU A 148 19.01 -16.24 3.82
CA LEU A 148 17.86 -17.15 3.91
C LEU A 148 16.83 -16.66 4.95
N GLU A 149 17.25 -16.16 6.11
CA GLU A 149 16.34 -15.62 7.12
C GLU A 149 15.57 -14.40 6.61
N GLN A 150 16.25 -13.49 5.89
CA GLN A 150 15.59 -12.33 5.28
C GLN A 150 14.57 -12.76 4.22
N GLU A 151 14.93 -13.74 3.37
CA GLU A 151 14.02 -14.27 2.36
C GLU A 151 12.83 -14.98 2.99
N VAL A 152 13.05 -15.81 4.03
CA VAL A 152 11.98 -16.48 4.78
C VAL A 152 11.08 -15.46 5.48
N THR A 153 11.63 -14.41 6.07
CA THR A 153 10.84 -13.34 6.73
C THR A 153 10.02 -12.56 5.70
N ALA A 154 10.60 -12.25 4.54
CA ALA A 154 9.87 -11.59 3.44
C ALA A 154 8.75 -12.49 2.89
N MET A 155 9.01 -13.79 2.69
CA MET A 155 8.01 -14.76 2.28
C MET A 155 6.93 -14.96 3.34
N GLN A 156 7.28 -14.93 4.63
CA GLN A 156 6.31 -15.01 5.72
C GLN A 156 5.38 -13.80 5.70
N LYS A 157 5.91 -12.59 5.48
CA LYS A 157 5.11 -11.37 5.33
C LYS A 157 4.18 -11.44 4.11
N GLN A 158 4.66 -11.96 2.98
CA GLN A 158 3.83 -12.17 1.80
C GLN A 158 2.75 -13.23 2.05
N ASN A 159 3.07 -14.34 2.70
CA ASN A 159 2.10 -15.37 3.04
C ASN A 159 1.02 -14.85 4.00
N GLN A 160 1.39 -14.01 4.96
CA GLN A 160 0.43 -13.37 5.86
C GLN A 160 -0.51 -12.45 5.07
N LEU A 161 0.02 -11.65 4.15
CA LEU A 161 -0.78 -10.80 3.26
C LEU A 161 -1.73 -11.63 2.37
N PHE A 162 -1.27 -12.77 1.85
CA PHE A 162 -2.13 -13.69 1.10
C PHE A 162 -3.19 -14.37 1.98
N GLN A 163 -2.87 -14.69 3.23
CA GLN A 163 -3.82 -15.24 4.19
C GLN A 163 -4.92 -14.23 4.51
N ASP A 164 -4.56 -12.97 4.75
CA ASP A 164 -5.51 -11.88 5.01
C ASP A 164 -6.41 -11.64 3.78
N LYS A 165 -5.82 -11.61 2.56
CA LYS A 165 -6.59 -11.52 1.32
C LYS A 165 -7.54 -12.71 1.12
N ASN A 166 -7.10 -13.92 1.42
CA ASN A 166 -7.94 -15.12 1.31
C ASN A 166 -9.09 -15.09 2.34
N GLN A 167 -8.86 -14.58 3.55
CA GLN A 167 -9.92 -14.40 4.54
C GLN A 167 -10.93 -13.35 4.08
N LEU A 168 -10.47 -12.24 3.51
CA LEU A 168 -11.33 -11.20 2.95
C LEU A 168 -12.15 -11.73 1.76
N LEU A 169 -11.54 -12.46 0.84
CA LEU A 169 -12.24 -13.12 -0.27
C LEU A 169 -13.25 -14.17 0.23
N ALA A 170 -12.92 -14.93 1.28
CA ALA A 170 -13.84 -15.89 1.87
C ALA A 170 -15.04 -15.19 2.52
N ALA A 171 -14.84 -14.06 3.21
CA ALA A 171 -15.92 -13.25 3.77
C ALA A 171 -16.81 -12.67 2.65
N GLN A 172 -16.21 -12.15 1.58
CA GLN A 172 -16.97 -11.67 0.41
C GLN A 172 -17.76 -12.78 -0.29
N LEU A 173 -17.20 -14.00 -0.38
CA LEU A 173 -17.93 -15.15 -0.93
C LEU A 173 -19.10 -15.56 -0.04
N ASP A 174 -18.95 -15.49 1.29
CA ASP A 174 -20.04 -15.76 2.23
C ASP A 174 -21.15 -14.72 2.09
N GLU A 175 -20.79 -13.44 1.99
CA GLU A 175 -21.72 -12.33 1.72
C GLU A 175 -22.47 -12.51 0.39
N LEU A 176 -21.75 -12.83 -0.70
CA LEU A 176 -22.35 -13.13 -2.00
C LEU A 176 -23.26 -14.36 -1.96
N SER A 177 -22.91 -15.38 -1.17
CA SER A 177 -23.78 -16.55 -0.97
C SER A 177 -25.07 -16.17 -0.24
N GLY A 178 -24.98 -15.27 0.75
CA GLY A 178 -26.12 -14.69 1.45
C GLY A 178 -26.99 -13.83 0.53
N VAL A 179 -26.37 -13.03 -0.35
CA VAL A 179 -27.08 -12.26 -1.40
C VAL A 179 -27.81 -13.21 -2.34
N ARG A 180 -27.16 -14.28 -2.83
CA ARG A 180 -27.80 -15.28 -3.70
C ARG A 180 -28.99 -15.95 -3.01
N GLN A 181 -28.84 -16.32 -1.74
CA GLN A 181 -29.93 -16.94 -0.98
C GLN A 181 -31.10 -15.99 -0.79
N LYS A 182 -30.83 -14.71 -0.47
CA LYS A 182 -31.85 -13.66 -0.44
C LYS A 182 -32.51 -13.48 -1.80
N LEU A 183 -31.75 -13.51 -2.90
CA LEU A 183 -32.26 -13.34 -4.26
C LEU A 183 -33.13 -14.53 -4.68
N GLU A 184 -32.80 -15.75 -4.26
CA GLU A 184 -33.63 -16.94 -4.49
C GLU A 184 -34.90 -16.92 -3.62
N ASP A 185 -34.81 -16.50 -2.36
CA ASP A 185 -35.98 -16.30 -1.48
C ASP A 185 -36.91 -15.22 -2.03
N VAL A 186 -36.32 -14.11 -2.50
CA VAL A 186 -36.99 -13.01 -3.18
C VAL A 186 -37.65 -13.53 -4.45
N ARG A 187 -36.94 -14.27 -5.31
CA ARG A 187 -37.50 -14.93 -6.51
C ARG A 187 -38.67 -15.88 -6.20
N GLN A 188 -38.58 -16.68 -5.13
CA GLN A 188 -39.65 -17.58 -4.71
C GLN A 188 -40.88 -16.81 -4.20
N ARG A 189 -40.68 -15.70 -3.47
CA ARG A 189 -41.74 -14.79 -3.06
C ARG A 189 -42.32 -13.99 -4.22
N LEU A 190 -41.52 -13.76 -5.26
CA LEU A 190 -41.83 -12.93 -6.43
C LEU A 190 -42.49 -13.65 -7.60
N GLY A 191 -42.93 -14.89 -7.41
CA GLY A 191 -43.91 -15.47 -8.32
C GLY A 191 -45.19 -14.64 -8.46
N GLU A 192 -45.45 -13.67 -7.56
CA GLU A 192 -46.72 -12.94 -7.50
C GLU A 192 -46.63 -11.39 -7.48
N ASP A 193 -45.48 -10.72 -7.24
CA ASP A 193 -45.48 -9.26 -6.94
C ASP A 193 -44.30 -8.43 -7.52
N LEU A 194 -44.35 -8.12 -8.81
CA LEU A 194 -43.27 -7.47 -9.58
C LEU A 194 -42.80 -6.11 -9.01
N GLU A 195 -43.69 -5.36 -8.35
CA GLU A 195 -43.35 -4.07 -7.72
C GLU A 195 -42.39 -4.24 -6.53
N HIS A 196 -42.55 -5.32 -5.77
CA HIS A 196 -41.66 -5.62 -4.64
C HIS A 196 -40.24 -5.99 -5.10
N PHE A 197 -40.10 -6.56 -6.31
CA PHE A 197 -38.81 -6.88 -6.90
C PHE A 197 -38.05 -5.63 -7.29
N GLU A 198 -38.72 -4.69 -7.92
CA GLU A 198 -38.13 -3.42 -8.32
C GLU A 198 -37.65 -2.65 -7.08
N ALA A 199 -38.44 -2.62 -6.00
CA ALA A 199 -38.02 -2.05 -4.72
C ALA A 199 -36.78 -2.77 -4.14
N THR A 200 -36.77 -4.11 -4.13
CA THR A 200 -35.62 -4.88 -3.61
C THR A 200 -34.36 -4.69 -4.46
N LEU A 201 -34.49 -4.58 -5.78
CA LEU A 201 -33.37 -4.27 -6.68
C LEU A 201 -32.80 -2.88 -6.40
N VAL A 202 -33.65 -1.89 -6.12
CA VAL A 202 -33.22 -0.54 -5.75
C VAL A 202 -32.47 -0.55 -4.41
N GLU A 203 -32.95 -1.33 -3.42
CA GLU A 203 -32.23 -1.50 -2.15
C GLU A 203 -30.88 -2.19 -2.34
N LEU A 204 -30.82 -3.25 -3.14
CA LEU A 204 -29.59 -3.99 -3.40
C LEU A 204 -28.58 -3.13 -4.18
N HIS A 205 -29.07 -2.31 -5.10
CA HIS A 205 -28.27 -1.29 -5.78
C HIS A 205 -27.72 -0.25 -4.79
N ALA A 206 -28.51 0.21 -3.81
CA ALA A 206 -28.05 1.13 -2.77
C ALA A 206 -26.96 0.50 -1.89
N VAL A 207 -27.09 -0.78 -1.53
CA VAL A 207 -26.06 -1.51 -0.78
C VAL A 207 -24.77 -1.65 -1.59
N SER A 208 -24.87 -2.08 -2.85
CA SER A 208 -23.71 -2.18 -3.75
C SER A 208 -23.02 -0.83 -3.96
N SER A 209 -23.79 0.26 -4.04
CA SER A 209 -23.27 1.62 -4.12
C SER A 209 -22.47 2.03 -2.88
N VAL A 210 -22.91 1.60 -1.68
CA VAL A 210 -22.20 1.85 -0.42
C VAL A 210 -20.90 1.04 -0.36
N GLU A 211 -20.89 -0.20 -0.83
CA GLU A 211 -19.68 -1.03 -0.91
C GLU A 211 -18.63 -0.40 -1.85
N VAL A 212 -19.06 0.10 -3.02
CA VAL A 212 -18.15 0.80 -3.95
C VAL A 212 -17.60 2.09 -3.32
N LEU A 213 -18.43 2.85 -2.61
CA LEU A 213 -17.97 4.03 -1.86
C LEU A 213 -16.94 3.64 -0.79
N GLN A 214 -17.21 2.60 -0.02
CA GLN A 214 -16.30 2.11 1.01
C GLN A 214 -14.97 1.66 0.41
N LEU A 215 -15.01 0.88 -0.66
CA LEU A 215 -13.83 0.42 -1.39
C LEU A 215 -12.97 1.59 -1.88
N MET A 216 -13.58 2.59 -2.52
CA MET A 216 -12.86 3.77 -3.02
C MET A 216 -12.29 4.60 -1.88
N LEU A 217 -13.01 4.75 -0.77
CA LEU A 217 -12.54 5.50 0.40
C LEU A 217 -11.39 4.78 1.11
N GLU A 218 -11.48 3.48 1.31
CA GLU A 218 -10.40 2.67 1.88
C GLU A 218 -9.17 2.68 0.97
N ALA A 219 -9.35 2.53 -0.35
CA ALA A 219 -8.25 2.65 -1.31
C ALA A 219 -7.57 4.02 -1.24
N PHE A 220 -8.36 5.10 -1.11
CA PHE A 220 -7.82 6.44 -0.96
C PHE A 220 -7.03 6.61 0.35
N LEU A 221 -7.60 6.21 1.49
CA LEU A 221 -6.95 6.33 2.80
C LEU A 221 -5.71 5.44 2.93
N ASN A 222 -5.70 4.28 2.29
CA ASN A 222 -4.54 3.37 2.27
C ASN A 222 -3.44 3.84 1.31
N ALA A 223 -3.79 4.64 0.29
CA ALA A 223 -2.83 5.21 -0.64
C ALA A 223 -2.21 6.51 -0.12
N ASP A 224 -2.94 7.31 0.68
CA ASP A 224 -2.49 8.57 1.27
C ASP A 224 -1.47 8.35 2.41
N ASP A 225 -0.25 7.94 2.02
CA ASP A 225 0.86 7.70 2.94
C ASP A 225 1.27 9.02 3.65
N SER A 226 1.10 10.16 2.97
CA SER A 226 1.44 11.50 3.47
C SER A 226 0.42 12.11 4.44
N ARG A 227 -0.84 11.65 4.38
CA ARG A 227 -2.01 12.16 5.14
C ARG A 227 -2.33 13.63 4.87
N ASP A 228 -1.99 14.13 3.70
CA ASP A 228 -2.32 15.49 3.30
C ASP A 228 -3.70 15.60 2.61
N GLY A 229 -4.37 14.45 2.39
CA GLY A 229 -5.67 14.37 1.76
C GLY A 229 -5.62 14.57 0.23
N ARG A 230 -4.45 14.40 -0.39
CA ARG A 230 -4.23 14.49 -1.83
C ARG A 230 -3.28 13.39 -2.31
N LEU A 231 -3.79 12.51 -3.16
CA LEU A 231 -2.96 11.46 -3.77
C LEU A 231 -2.14 12.03 -4.92
N ALA A 232 -0.85 11.69 -4.98
CA ALA A 232 0.05 12.01 -6.08
C ALA A 232 0.96 10.83 -6.43
N ASP A 233 1.55 10.84 -7.64
CA ASP A 233 2.55 9.88 -8.10
C ASP A 233 2.14 8.40 -7.84
N GLU A 234 2.97 7.65 -7.09
CA GLU A 234 2.77 6.23 -6.78
C GLU A 234 1.50 5.96 -5.94
N GLU A 235 1.06 6.91 -5.12
CA GLU A 235 -0.17 6.79 -4.34
C GLU A 235 -1.39 6.72 -5.27
N LEU A 236 -1.36 7.55 -6.32
CA LEU A 236 -2.42 7.61 -7.32
C LEU A 236 -2.49 6.32 -8.14
N ASP A 237 -1.34 5.76 -8.52
CA ASP A 237 -1.27 4.46 -9.20
C ASP A 237 -1.92 3.36 -8.37
N ARG A 238 -1.56 3.24 -7.07
CA ARG A 238 -2.15 2.25 -6.15
C ARG A 238 -3.66 2.43 -5.99
N PHE A 239 -4.13 3.68 -5.94
CA PHE A 239 -5.56 3.97 -5.86
C PHE A 239 -6.32 3.53 -7.12
N PHE A 240 -5.80 3.84 -8.31
CA PHE A 240 -6.45 3.46 -9.57
C PHE A 240 -6.32 1.98 -9.90
N GLU A 241 -5.31 1.26 -9.39
CA GLU A 241 -5.28 -0.22 -9.47
C GLU A 241 -6.56 -0.88 -8.94
N VAL A 242 -7.18 -0.27 -7.91
CA VAL A 242 -8.43 -0.76 -7.32
C VAL A 242 -9.66 -0.15 -8.01
N CYS A 243 -9.62 1.15 -8.31
CA CYS A 243 -10.82 1.89 -8.72
C CYS A 243 -11.11 1.83 -10.23
N LYS A 244 -10.12 1.50 -11.06
CA LYS A 244 -10.24 1.56 -12.53
C LYS A 244 -11.34 0.66 -13.08
N ALA A 245 -11.43 -0.59 -12.62
CA ALA A 245 -12.44 -1.52 -13.11
C ALA A 245 -13.88 -1.08 -12.80
N PRO A 246 -14.24 -0.71 -11.55
CA PRO A 246 -15.55 -0.13 -11.25
C PRO A 246 -15.89 1.12 -12.08
N LEU A 247 -14.93 2.01 -12.29
CA LEU A 247 -15.13 3.23 -13.09
C LEU A 247 -15.37 2.92 -14.57
N GLN A 248 -14.58 2.00 -15.15
CA GLN A 248 -14.77 1.57 -16.55
C GLN A 248 -16.11 0.87 -16.74
N GLN A 249 -16.54 0.07 -15.75
CA GLN A 249 -17.84 -0.57 -15.79
C GLN A 249 -18.98 0.45 -15.74
N ALA A 250 -18.81 1.52 -14.95
CA ALA A 250 -19.80 2.58 -14.80
C ALA A 250 -19.89 3.53 -16.01
N ALA A 251 -18.79 3.71 -16.75
CA ALA A 251 -18.71 4.58 -17.92
C ALA A 251 -17.82 3.93 -19.01
N PRO A 252 -18.31 2.92 -19.74
CA PRO A 252 -17.49 2.13 -20.67
C PRO A 252 -16.94 2.93 -21.84
N ASP A 253 -17.62 4.01 -22.23
CA ASP A 253 -17.21 4.91 -23.31
C ASP A 253 -16.28 6.03 -22.85
N PHE A 254 -16.02 6.14 -21.55
CA PHE A 254 -15.12 7.15 -20.99
C PHE A 254 -13.68 6.64 -20.95
N ASP A 255 -12.73 7.47 -21.35
CA ASP A 255 -11.31 7.16 -21.36
C ASP A 255 -10.72 7.33 -19.94
N VAL A 256 -10.78 6.25 -19.15
CA VAL A 256 -10.30 6.27 -17.76
C VAL A 256 -8.78 6.39 -17.72
N GLU A 257 -8.07 5.86 -18.71
CA GLU A 257 -6.63 6.03 -18.87
C GLU A 257 -6.26 7.50 -19.01
N GLN A 258 -6.94 8.24 -19.88
CA GLN A 258 -6.74 9.67 -20.00
C GLN A 258 -7.00 10.40 -18.68
N LEU A 259 -8.05 10.01 -17.95
CA LEU A 259 -8.31 10.56 -16.62
C LEU A 259 -7.12 10.34 -15.67
N VAL A 260 -6.56 9.14 -15.62
CA VAL A 260 -5.39 8.82 -14.78
C VAL A 260 -4.21 9.72 -15.15
N GLU A 261 -3.92 9.88 -16.45
CA GLU A 261 -2.84 10.76 -16.93
C GLU A 261 -3.02 12.21 -16.47
N GLU A 262 -4.22 12.79 -16.65
CA GLU A 262 -4.46 14.18 -16.26
C GLU A 262 -4.45 14.39 -14.73
N VAL A 263 -4.91 13.41 -13.95
CA VAL A 263 -4.85 13.53 -12.48
C VAL A 263 -3.47 13.21 -11.92
N GLN A 264 -2.58 12.51 -12.66
CA GLN A 264 -1.22 12.24 -12.20
C GLN A 264 -0.39 13.52 -12.11
N ASP A 265 -0.57 14.44 -13.06
CA ASP A 265 0.13 15.73 -13.09
C ASP A 265 -0.31 16.69 -11.96
N VAL A 266 -1.59 16.61 -11.56
CA VAL A 266 -2.19 17.55 -10.60
C VAL A 266 -2.40 16.93 -9.23
N GLY A 267 -2.58 15.62 -9.13
CA GLY A 267 -3.01 14.90 -7.94
C GLY A 267 -4.53 14.92 -7.72
N LEU A 268 -5.01 13.94 -6.95
CA LEU A 268 -6.42 13.70 -6.69
C LEU A 268 -6.78 14.04 -5.24
N GLY A 269 -7.70 14.98 -5.03
CA GLY A 269 -8.17 15.35 -3.69
C GLY A 269 -9.46 14.65 -3.28
N LEU A 270 -9.82 14.74 -2.00
CA LEU A 270 -11.02 14.12 -1.43
C LEU A 270 -12.35 14.53 -2.12
N CYS A 271 -12.46 15.77 -2.60
CA CYS A 271 -13.65 16.18 -3.37
C CYS A 271 -13.73 15.47 -4.72
N ASN A 272 -12.60 15.21 -5.37
CA ASN A 272 -12.56 14.49 -6.63
C ASN A 272 -12.91 13.01 -6.41
N LEU A 273 -12.47 12.42 -5.30
CA LEU A 273 -12.91 11.08 -4.87
C LEU A 273 -14.43 10.98 -4.82
N ARG A 274 -15.12 11.98 -4.26
CA ARG A 274 -16.58 12.01 -4.23
C ARG A 274 -17.20 12.03 -5.63
N PHE A 275 -16.59 12.71 -6.60
CA PHE A 275 -17.05 12.68 -7.98
C PHE A 275 -16.85 11.31 -8.62
N LEU A 276 -15.71 10.66 -8.38
CA LEU A 276 -15.43 9.29 -8.85
C LEU A 276 -16.44 8.31 -8.26
N THR A 277 -16.75 8.41 -6.97
CA THR A 277 -17.77 7.55 -6.35
C THR A 277 -19.14 7.83 -6.92
N ASN A 278 -19.54 9.10 -7.06
CA ASN A 278 -20.81 9.44 -7.67
C ASN A 278 -20.89 8.92 -9.12
N ALA A 279 -19.79 8.93 -9.87
CA ALA A 279 -19.73 8.36 -11.20
C ALA A 279 -19.97 6.85 -11.19
N ALA A 280 -19.32 6.13 -10.27
CA ALA A 280 -19.48 4.69 -10.12
C ALA A 280 -20.92 4.31 -9.75
N VAL A 281 -21.52 5.04 -8.79
CA VAL A 281 -22.94 4.87 -8.40
C VAL A 281 -23.88 5.20 -9.56
N ALA A 282 -23.59 6.25 -10.32
CA ALA A 282 -24.40 6.65 -11.46
C ALA A 282 -24.31 5.70 -12.66
N GLY A 283 -23.28 4.85 -12.74
CA GLY A 283 -23.11 3.89 -13.84
C GLY A 283 -24.19 2.82 -13.91
N CYS A 284 -24.90 2.61 -12.81
CA CYS A 284 -26.03 1.70 -12.72
C CYS A 284 -27.38 2.41 -12.78
N ASP A 285 -27.39 3.72 -12.98
CA ASP A 285 -28.60 4.52 -13.10
C ASP A 285 -29.25 4.38 -14.49
N ARG A 286 -30.54 4.70 -14.59
CA ARG A 286 -31.29 4.66 -15.86
C ARG A 286 -30.99 5.85 -16.77
N ILE A 287 -30.30 6.87 -16.25
CA ILE A 287 -30.00 8.11 -16.98
C ILE A 287 -28.64 7.99 -17.69
N PRO A 288 -28.63 7.85 -19.02
CA PRO A 288 -27.39 7.67 -19.77
C PRO A 288 -26.51 8.91 -19.65
N GLY A 289 -25.19 8.69 -19.52
CA GLY A 289 -24.19 9.76 -19.49
C GLY A 289 -24.03 10.45 -18.12
N ARG A 290 -24.80 10.07 -17.10
CA ARG A 290 -24.63 10.64 -15.74
C ARG A 290 -23.26 10.32 -15.15
N SER A 291 -22.82 9.07 -15.26
CA SER A 291 -21.47 8.65 -14.84
C SER A 291 -20.39 9.42 -15.60
N THR A 292 -20.52 9.52 -16.93
CA THR A 292 -19.63 10.31 -17.79
C THR A 292 -19.56 11.78 -17.38
N ALA A 293 -20.71 12.42 -17.09
CA ALA A 293 -20.73 13.81 -16.63
C ALA A 293 -20.01 14.00 -15.28
N MET A 294 -20.13 13.02 -14.37
CA MET A 294 -19.41 13.03 -13.11
C MET A 294 -17.89 12.89 -13.29
N LEU A 295 -17.43 12.08 -14.25
CA LEU A 295 -16.02 11.97 -14.59
C LEU A 295 -15.50 13.21 -15.33
N ALA A 296 -16.29 13.78 -16.23
CA ALA A 296 -15.98 15.04 -16.90
C ALA A 296 -15.82 16.20 -15.90
N LEU A 297 -16.56 16.21 -14.77
CA LEU A 297 -16.33 17.18 -13.69
C LEU A 297 -14.95 17.03 -13.06
N VAL A 298 -14.40 15.81 -12.95
CA VAL A 298 -13.04 15.59 -12.44
C VAL A 298 -12.02 16.16 -13.44
N MET A 299 -12.18 15.86 -14.73
CA MET A 299 -11.32 16.37 -15.81
C MET A 299 -11.36 17.91 -15.90
N PHE A 300 -12.55 18.48 -15.78
CA PHE A 300 -12.73 19.93 -15.75
C PHE A 300 -12.11 20.56 -14.49
N SER A 301 -12.15 19.85 -13.35
CA SER A 301 -11.50 20.35 -12.12
C SER A 301 -9.98 20.45 -12.27
N THR A 302 -9.35 19.51 -12.99
CA THR A 302 -7.90 19.48 -13.19
C THR A 302 -7.44 20.43 -14.29
N HIS A 303 -8.13 20.42 -15.44
CA HIS A 303 -7.77 21.26 -16.59
C HIS A 303 -9.01 21.94 -17.22
N PRO A 304 -9.51 23.04 -16.61
CA PRO A 304 -10.77 23.65 -17.02
C PRO A 304 -10.75 24.19 -18.45
N GLU A 305 -9.61 24.67 -18.92
CA GLU A 305 -9.44 25.18 -20.30
C GLU A 305 -9.57 24.08 -21.36
N LYS A 306 -9.15 22.85 -21.03
CA LYS A 306 -9.10 21.73 -21.97
C LYS A 306 -10.43 20.99 -22.04
N TYR A 307 -11.10 20.83 -20.90
CA TYR A 307 -12.29 19.99 -20.76
C TYR A 307 -13.61 20.77 -20.63
N GLU A 308 -13.59 22.10 -20.82
CA GLU A 308 -14.79 22.94 -20.82
C GLU A 308 -15.86 22.45 -21.82
N HIS A 309 -15.45 22.17 -23.06
CA HIS A 309 -16.39 21.75 -24.11
C HIS A 309 -17.00 20.37 -23.84
N GLU A 310 -16.17 19.43 -23.39
CA GLU A 310 -16.62 18.07 -23.06
C GLU A 310 -17.62 18.09 -21.90
N LEU A 311 -17.30 18.83 -20.83
CA LEU A 311 -18.22 19.00 -19.71
C LEU A 311 -19.54 19.64 -20.16
N ALA A 312 -19.52 20.63 -21.05
CA ALA A 312 -20.73 21.25 -21.58
C ALA A 312 -21.64 20.24 -22.30
N ILE A 313 -21.05 19.36 -23.12
CA ILE A 313 -21.79 18.30 -23.82
C ILE A 313 -22.40 17.32 -22.81
N SER A 314 -21.62 16.85 -21.84
CA SER A 314 -22.09 15.89 -20.84
C SER A 314 -23.20 16.48 -19.96
N LEU A 315 -23.03 17.73 -19.50
CA LEU A 315 -24.05 18.42 -18.69
C LEU A 315 -25.33 18.66 -19.48
N LYS A 316 -25.24 19.09 -20.74
CA LYS A 316 -26.41 19.27 -21.61
C LYS A 316 -27.18 17.96 -21.79
N SER A 317 -26.45 16.86 -22.03
CA SER A 317 -27.04 15.54 -22.24
C SER A 317 -27.84 15.06 -21.02
N VAL A 318 -27.34 15.32 -19.81
CA VAL A 318 -27.95 14.84 -18.56
C VAL A 318 -29.01 15.79 -18.02
N LEU A 319 -28.77 17.10 -18.09
CA LEU A 319 -29.65 18.12 -17.48
C LEU A 319 -30.74 18.63 -18.41
N GLY A 320 -30.69 18.32 -19.71
CA GLY A 320 -31.67 18.83 -20.70
C GLY A 320 -31.69 20.37 -20.83
N SER A 321 -30.69 21.05 -20.26
CA SER A 321 -30.63 22.51 -20.19
C SER A 321 -30.15 23.11 -21.51
N SER A 322 -30.45 24.40 -21.75
CA SER A 322 -29.97 25.10 -22.95
C SER A 322 -28.45 25.35 -22.90
N ASP A 323 -27.84 25.46 -24.08
CA ASP A 323 -26.39 25.69 -24.22
C ASP A 323 -25.92 26.94 -23.47
N ASP A 324 -26.70 28.03 -23.53
CA ASP A 324 -26.37 29.29 -22.87
C ASP A 324 -26.33 29.15 -21.34
N VAL A 325 -27.23 28.35 -20.76
CA VAL A 325 -27.30 28.13 -19.31
C VAL A 325 -26.12 27.29 -18.84
N VAL A 326 -25.81 26.19 -19.56
CA VAL A 326 -24.68 25.32 -19.25
C VAL A 326 -23.36 26.08 -19.40
N ALA A 327 -23.19 26.84 -20.48
CA ALA A 327 -22.01 27.68 -20.69
C ALA A 327 -21.83 28.72 -19.58
N ALA A 328 -22.92 29.37 -19.13
CA ALA A 328 -22.87 30.31 -18.02
C ALA A 328 -22.41 29.66 -16.70
N TRP A 329 -22.90 28.45 -16.40
CA TRP A 329 -22.42 27.71 -15.22
C TRP A 329 -20.94 27.35 -15.31
N ILE A 330 -20.49 26.85 -16.47
CA ILE A 330 -19.08 26.47 -16.65
C ILE A 330 -18.16 27.68 -16.53
N GLN A 331 -18.55 28.82 -17.11
CA GLN A 331 -17.79 30.07 -17.00
C GLN A 331 -17.75 30.60 -15.56
N ASP A 332 -18.85 30.50 -14.81
CA ASP A 332 -18.86 30.82 -13.36
C ASP A 332 -17.87 29.96 -12.59
N LYS A 333 -17.83 28.64 -12.84
CA LYS A 333 -16.88 27.74 -12.18
C LYS A 333 -15.43 27.97 -12.59
N LYS A 334 -15.20 28.22 -13.87
CA LYS A 334 -13.89 28.52 -14.44
C LYS A 334 -13.28 29.78 -13.82
N ALA A 335 -14.10 30.79 -13.51
CA ALA A 335 -13.65 32.00 -12.84
C ALA A 335 -13.12 31.76 -11.41
N LYS A 336 -13.37 30.59 -10.82
CA LYS A 336 -12.89 30.17 -9.50
C LYS A 336 -11.63 29.31 -9.54
N ALA A 337 -11.04 29.13 -10.73
CA ALA A 337 -9.75 28.46 -10.87
C ALA A 337 -8.65 29.22 -10.11
N ASP A 338 -7.86 28.50 -9.32
CA ASP A 338 -6.76 29.08 -8.55
C ASP A 338 -5.47 29.11 -9.40
N PRO A 339 -4.92 30.29 -9.74
CA PRO A 339 -3.65 30.39 -10.46
C PRO A 339 -2.46 29.76 -9.72
N GLN A 340 -2.52 29.65 -8.40
CA GLN A 340 -1.46 29.04 -7.58
C GLN A 340 -1.47 27.52 -7.67
N GLU A 341 -2.62 26.91 -7.96
CA GLU A 341 -2.79 25.47 -8.14
C GLU A 341 -2.83 25.08 -9.63
N HIS A 342 -2.00 25.72 -10.47
CA HIS A 342 -1.93 25.46 -11.91
C HIS A 342 -3.25 25.71 -12.66
N GLY A 343 -4.11 26.61 -12.15
CA GLY A 343 -5.42 26.88 -12.74
C GLY A 343 -6.47 25.81 -12.44
N ARG A 344 -6.24 24.96 -11.44
CA ARG A 344 -7.20 23.97 -10.96
C ARG A 344 -8.41 24.66 -10.33
N ILE A 345 -9.59 24.05 -10.48
CA ILE A 345 -10.79 24.43 -9.72
C ILE A 345 -10.90 23.53 -8.48
N PRO A 346 -10.95 24.09 -7.26
CA PRO A 346 -11.19 23.31 -6.05
C PRO A 346 -12.49 22.51 -6.15
N GLY A 347 -12.45 21.20 -5.87
CA GLY A 347 -13.61 20.34 -6.09
C GLY A 347 -14.88 20.77 -5.32
N HIS A 348 -14.75 21.44 -4.16
CA HIS A 348 -15.90 21.95 -3.42
C HIS A 348 -16.70 23.01 -4.21
N GLU A 349 -16.07 23.72 -5.15
CA GLU A 349 -16.73 24.70 -6.01
C GLU A 349 -17.60 24.07 -7.10
N LEU A 350 -17.38 22.79 -7.42
CA LEU A 350 -18.14 22.01 -8.42
C LEU A 350 -19.25 21.14 -7.79
N MET A 351 -19.40 21.20 -6.46
CA MET A 351 -20.32 20.33 -5.73
C MET A 351 -21.80 20.59 -6.04
N ASP A 352 -22.16 21.81 -6.40
CA ASP A 352 -23.50 22.15 -6.85
C ASP A 352 -23.81 21.57 -8.23
N LEU A 353 -22.88 21.63 -9.19
CA LEU A 353 -23.00 20.96 -10.48
C LEU A 353 -23.18 19.45 -10.30
N SER A 354 -22.35 18.82 -9.46
CA SER A 354 -22.47 17.41 -9.09
C SER A 354 -23.85 17.07 -8.53
N ARG A 355 -24.40 17.90 -7.63
CA ARG A 355 -25.76 17.70 -7.10
C ARG A 355 -26.83 17.85 -8.17
N MET A 356 -26.70 18.80 -9.09
CA MET A 356 -27.63 18.96 -10.21
C MET A 356 -27.62 17.73 -11.13
N VAL A 357 -26.44 17.24 -11.49
CA VAL A 357 -26.26 16.02 -12.31
C VAL A 357 -26.91 14.80 -11.65
N MET A 358 -26.68 14.61 -10.34
CA MET A 358 -27.23 13.47 -9.60
C MET A 358 -28.74 13.60 -9.32
N SER A 359 -29.27 14.82 -9.25
CA SER A 359 -30.69 15.07 -8.99
C SER A 359 -31.53 15.19 -10.27
N ALA A 360 -30.90 15.12 -11.44
CA ALA A 360 -31.62 15.27 -12.70
C ALA A 360 -32.72 14.21 -12.79
N PRO A 361 -33.98 14.59 -13.05
CA PRO A 361 -35.05 13.61 -13.18
C PRO A 361 -34.82 12.75 -14.44
N LEU A 362 -35.38 11.54 -14.45
CA LEU A 362 -35.66 10.87 -15.72
C LEU A 362 -36.74 11.70 -16.39
N GLU A 363 -36.36 12.69 -17.18
CA GLU A 363 -37.28 13.22 -18.15
C GLU A 363 -37.56 12.08 -19.13
N ALA A 364 -38.75 11.49 -18.98
CA ALA A 364 -39.30 10.55 -19.94
C ALA A 364 -39.29 11.29 -21.27
N LYS A 365 -38.30 10.98 -22.10
CA LYS A 365 -38.19 11.42 -23.50
C LYS A 365 -39.28 10.76 -24.37
N ASP A 366 -40.49 10.60 -23.80
CA ASP A 366 -41.69 10.05 -24.41
C ASP A 366 -42.38 11.06 -25.33
N SER A 367 -41.82 12.27 -25.48
CA SER A 367 -42.30 13.26 -26.46
C SER A 367 -41.58 13.17 -27.81
N THR A 368 -41.20 11.96 -28.23
CA THR A 368 -41.07 11.65 -29.66
C THR A 368 -42.45 11.15 -30.09
N GLY A 369 -43.40 12.05 -30.27
CA GLY A 369 -43.61 12.52 -31.63
C GLY A 369 -44.30 11.42 -32.43
N GLU A 370 -45.54 11.07 -32.07
CA GLU A 370 -46.51 10.63 -33.07
C GLU A 370 -46.58 11.76 -34.11
N GLN A 371 -45.69 11.71 -35.11
CA GLN A 371 -45.99 12.27 -36.41
C GLN A 371 -47.23 11.51 -36.87
N LYS A 372 -48.41 12.12 -36.65
CA LYS A 372 -49.59 11.80 -37.44
C LYS A 372 -49.18 12.01 -38.90
N GLU A 373 -48.84 10.92 -39.57
CA GLU A 373 -49.00 10.79 -41.01
C GLU A 373 -50.48 11.08 -41.30
N GLU A 374 -50.80 12.32 -41.63
CA GLU A 374 -52.01 12.63 -42.39
C GLU A 374 -51.83 12.01 -43.78
N VAL A 375 -52.52 10.89 -44.01
CA VAL A 375 -52.79 10.34 -45.34
C VAL A 375 -54.16 10.80 -45.80
#